data_AF-A0A1F9E702-F1
#
_entry.id   AF-A0A1F9E702-F1
#
_cell.length_a   1.000
_cell.length_b   1.000
_cell.length_c   1.000
_cell.angle_alpha   90.00
_cell.angle_beta   90.00
_cell.angle_gamma   90.00
#
_symmetry.space_group_name_H-M   'P 1'
#
loop_
_entity.id
_entity.type
_entity.pdbx_description
1 polymer ?
#
loop_
_entity_poly.entity_id
_entity_poly.type
_entity_poly.pdbx_seq_one_letter_code
_entity_poly.pdbx_strand_id
1 'polypeptide(L)' 'MLRAMTPFNKKNPKETENARQAIVECLKVDLDNGGMPYKPPVDFAVEINKRAHPGYIMLMKRLKKFLDPNNIMNPGKLGI' A
#
# COMPACT_ATOMS: atom_id res chain seq x y z
N MET A 1 0.30 0.12 -17.36
CA MET A 1 -0.03 0.32 -15.92
C MET A 1 -0.37 -1.03 -15.31
N LEU A 2 0.47 -1.56 -14.42
CA LEU A 2 0.18 -2.81 -13.73
C LEU A 2 -0.85 -2.59 -12.62
N ARG A 3 -1.92 -3.37 -12.63
CA ARG A 3 -2.92 -3.43 -11.56
C ARG A 3 -2.98 -4.87 -11.07
N ALA A 4 -2.36 -5.16 -9.94
CA ALA A 4 -2.42 -6.49 -9.33
C ALA A 4 -3.87 -6.79 -8.93
N MET A 5 -4.48 -7.75 -9.62
CA MET A 5 -5.81 -8.28 -9.33
C MET A 5 -5.75 -9.78 -9.45
N THR A 6 -6.34 -10.48 -8.49
CA THR A 6 -6.48 -11.93 -8.53
C THR A 6 -7.96 -12.27 -8.29
N PRO A 7 -8.57 -13.13 -9.12
CA PRO A 7 -9.92 -13.64 -8.85
C PRO A 7 -9.87 -14.62 -7.66
N PHE A 8 -10.83 -14.52 -6.73
CA PHE A 8 -10.96 -15.42 -5.59
C PHE A 8 -12.42 -15.45 -5.09
N ASN A 9 -12.79 -16.49 -4.33
CA ASN A 9 -14.11 -16.55 -3.71
C ASN A 9 -14.18 -15.66 -2.46
N LYS A 10 -14.82 -14.50 -2.59
CA LYS A 10 -15.03 -13.55 -1.48
C LYS A 10 -15.90 -14.08 -0.34
N LYS A 11 -16.68 -15.15 -0.56
CA LYS A 11 -17.47 -15.80 0.51
C LYS A 11 -16.63 -16.73 1.39
N ASN A 12 -15.40 -17.04 0.97
CA ASN A 12 -14.46 -17.86 1.73
C ASN A 12 -13.40 -16.94 2.38
N PRO A 13 -13.41 -16.78 3.72
CA PRO A 13 -12.44 -15.93 4.41
C PRO A 13 -11.00 -16.35 4.17
N LYS A 14 -10.74 -17.66 4.06
CA LYS A 14 -9.40 -18.20 3.81
C LYS A 14 -8.88 -17.81 2.42
N GLU A 15 -9.73 -17.89 1.39
CA GLU A 15 -9.36 -17.44 0.05
C GLU A 15 -9.16 -15.92 -0.02
N THR A 16 -9.95 -15.16 0.74
CA THR A 16 -9.79 -13.71 0.83
C THR A 16 -8.43 -13.35 1.42
N GLU A 17 -8.03 -13.99 2.52
CA GLU A 17 -6.72 -13.76 3.13
C GLU A 17 -5.58 -14.24 2.21
N ASN A 18 -5.72 -15.41 1.58
CA ASN A 18 -4.74 -15.90 0.61
C ASN A 18 -4.55 -14.94 -0.56
N ALA A 19 -5.65 -14.40 -1.11
CA ALA A 19 -5.59 -13.42 -2.20
C ALA A 19 -4.89 -12.13 -1.75
N ARG A 20 -5.16 -11.67 -0.52
CA ARG A 20 -4.54 -10.48 0.08
C ARG A 20 -3.02 -10.65 0.24
N GLN A 21 -2.57 -11.82 0.70
CA GLN A 21 -1.14 -12.13 0.82
C GLN A 21 -0.46 -12.26 -0.55
N ALA A 22 -1.08 -12.97 -1.49
CA ALA A 22 -0.53 -13.18 -2.83
C ALA A 22 -0.25 -11.86 -3.57
N ILE A 23 -1.18 -10.89 -3.51
CA ILE A 23 -0.96 -9.59 -4.16
C ILE A 23 0.19 -8.80 -3.51
N VAL A 24 0.43 -8.96 -2.21
CA VAL A 24 1.55 -8.33 -1.49
C VAL A 24 2.88 -9.00 -1.86
N GLU A 25 2.90 -10.32 -2.05
CA GLU A 25 4.07 -11.04 -2.56
C GLU A 25 4.41 -10.61 -3.99
N CYS A 26 3.43 -10.52 -4.89
CA CYS A 26 3.63 -9.99 -6.23
C CYS A 26 4.19 -8.56 -6.21
N LEU A 27 3.69 -7.71 -5.32
CA LEU A 27 4.21 -6.35 -5.15
C LEU A 27 5.70 -6.35 -4.78
N LYS A 28 6.12 -7.20 -3.84
CA LYS A 28 7.52 -7.25 -3.41
C LYS A 28 8.43 -7.55 -4.62
N VAL A 29 8.05 -8.54 -5.42
CA VAL A 29 8.76 -8.88 -6.66
C VAL A 29 8.77 -7.70 -7.63
N ASP A 30 7.64 -7.03 -7.84
CA ASP A 30 7.54 -5.85 -8.73
C ASP A 30 8.50 -4.74 -8.27
N LEU A 31 8.48 -4.39 -6.98
CA LEU A 31 9.37 -3.37 -6.38
C LEU A 31 10.85 -3.74 -6.50
N ASP A 32 11.19 -5.01 -6.25
CA ASP A 32 12.57 -5.50 -6.33
C ASP A 32 13.12 -5.47 -7.77
N ASN A 33 12.23 -5.42 -8.78
CA ASN A 33 12.58 -5.29 -10.20
C ASN A 33 12.38 -3.86 -10.75
N GLY A 34 12.21 -2.86 -9.89
CA GLY A 34 12.04 -1.45 -10.29
C GLY A 34 10.64 -1.09 -10.79
N GLY A 35 9.68 -2.02 -10.68
CA GLY A 35 8.27 -1.77 -10.94
C GLY A 35 7.63 -0.89 -9.86
N MET A 36 6.59 -0.15 -10.25
CA MET A 36 5.81 0.67 -9.33
C MET A 36 4.33 0.68 -9.74
N PRO A 37 3.41 0.21 -8.88
CA PRO A 37 1.98 0.24 -9.17
C PRO A 37 1.45 1.67 -9.16
N TYR A 38 0.63 2.02 -10.17
CA TYR A 38 0.03 3.35 -10.30
C TYR A 38 -1.07 3.64 -9.27
N LYS A 39 -1.88 2.64 -8.91
CA LYS A 39 -3.00 2.76 -7.96
C LYS A 39 -3.04 1.59 -6.98
N PRO A 40 -2.06 1.52 -6.05
CA PRO A 40 -1.96 0.41 -5.11
C PRO A 40 -3.09 0.43 -4.06
N PRO A 41 -3.58 -0.75 -3.59
CA PRO A 41 -4.44 -0.84 -2.41
C PRO A 41 -3.69 -0.39 -1.14
N VAL A 42 -4.42 -0.19 -0.02
CA VAL A 42 -3.83 0.34 1.23
C VAL A 42 -2.71 -0.58 1.75
N ASP A 43 -2.89 -1.89 1.69
CA ASP A 43 -1.92 -2.90 2.13
C ASP A 43 -0.53 -2.76 1.47
N PHE A 44 -0.48 -2.24 0.25
CA PHE A 44 0.78 -2.07 -0.49
C PHE A 44 1.61 -0.92 0.06
N ALA A 45 0.96 0.10 0.63
CA ALA A 45 1.64 1.30 1.07
C ALA A 45 2.67 0.99 2.17
N VAL A 46 2.41 -0.01 3.01
CA VAL A 46 3.37 -0.48 4.03
C VAL A 46 4.65 -1.00 3.38
N GLU A 47 4.55 -1.85 2.37
CA GLU A 47 5.72 -2.42 1.67
C GLU A 47 6.47 -1.41 0.80
N ILE A 48 5.74 -0.48 0.19
CA ILE A 48 6.32 0.64 -0.57
C ILE A 48 7.11 1.54 0.37
N ASN A 49 6.54 1.92 1.51
CA ASN A 49 7.17 2.85 2.44
C ASN A 49 8.42 2.27 3.12
N LYS A 50 8.55 0.93 3.22
CA LYS A 50 9.79 0.27 3.67
C LYS A 50 10.98 0.55 2.74
N ARG A 51 10.73 0.76 1.44
CA ARG A 51 11.74 1.02 0.41
C ARG A 51 11.85 2.51 0.06
N ALA A 52 10.88 3.32 0.47
CA ALA A 52 10.85 4.74 0.17
C ALA A 52 11.97 5.50 0.89
N HIS A 53 12.45 6.57 0.26
CA HIS A 53 13.44 7.45 0.88
C HIS A 53 12.89 8.04 2.19
N PRO A 54 13.64 8.05 3.31
CA PRO A 54 13.14 8.51 4.60
C PRO A 54 12.68 9.98 4.58
N GLY A 55 13.34 10.83 3.77
CA GLY A 55 12.93 12.22 3.56
C GLY A 55 11.54 12.38 2.93
N TYR A 56 11.12 11.45 2.05
CA TYR A 56 9.77 11.43 1.50
C TYR A 56 8.74 11.14 2.59
N ILE A 57 8.97 10.10 3.40
CA ILE A 57 8.07 9.73 4.50
C ILE A 57 7.94 10.85 5.52
N MET A 58 9.07 11.50 5.87
CA MET A 58 9.07 12.66 6.76
C MET A 58 8.23 13.82 6.21
N LEU A 59 8.44 14.19 4.94
CA LEU A 59 7.70 15.28 4.30
C LEU A 59 6.19 14.99 4.31
N MET A 60 5.80 13.78 3.89
CA MET A 60 4.40 13.41 3.81
C MET A 60 3.71 13.39 5.19
N LYS A 61 4.38 12.90 6.24
CA LYS A 61 3.87 12.96 7.63
C LYS A 61 3.68 14.41 8.09
N ARG A 62 4.63 15.30 7.77
CA ARG A 62 4.53 16.73 8.11
C ARG A 62 3.37 17.40 7.40
N LEU A 63 3.20 17.13 6.10
CA LEU A 63 2.07 17.63 5.32
C LEU A 63 0.72 17.14 5.86
N LYS A 64 0.63 15.84 6.20
CA LYS A 64 -0.56 15.25 6.81
C LYS A 64 -0.91 15.94 8.13
N LYS A 65 0.06 16.11 9.03
CA LYS A 65 -0.14 16.80 10.31
C LYS A 65 -0.51 18.27 10.14
N PHE A 66 0.06 18.94 9.14
CA PHE A 66 -0.23 20.34 8.85
C PHE A 66 -1.68 20.54 8.35
N LEU A 67 -2.14 19.68 7.44
CA LEU A 67 -3.48 19.78 6.84
C LEU A 67 -4.57 19.11 7.67
N ASP A 68 -4.24 18.05 8.41
CA ASP A 68 -5.15 17.25 9.21
C ASP A 68 -4.57 16.96 10.61
N PRO A 69 -4.49 17.98 11.48
CA PRO A 69 -3.88 17.85 12.80
C PRO A 69 -4.63 16.85 13.70
N ASN A 70 -5.92 16.62 13.45
CA ASN A 70 -6.75 15.69 14.22
C ASN A 70 -6.82 14.28 13.61
N ASN A 71 -6.15 14.05 12.48
CA ASN A 71 -6.14 12.77 11.77
C ASN A 71 -7.54 12.19 11.48
N ILE A 72 -8.46 13.01 10.97
CA ILE A 72 -9.83 12.59 10.61
C ILE A 72 -10.01 12.30 9.12
N MET A 73 -9.10 12.77 8.26
CA MET A 73 -9.15 12.62 6.82
C MET A 73 -8.44 11.35 6.35
N ASN A 74 -9.18 10.24 6.32
CA ASN A 74 -8.73 8.94 5.80
C ASN A 74 -7.41 8.41 6.41
N PRO A 75 -7.39 8.09 7.72
CA PRO A 75 -6.20 7.62 8.43
C PRO A 75 -5.57 6.39 7.80
N GLY A 76 -4.23 6.32 7.76
CA GLY A 76 -3.49 5.16 7.23
C GLY A 76 -3.44 5.09 5.71
N LYS A 77 -4.11 6.00 4.98
CA LYS A 77 -3.96 6.12 3.53
C LYS A 77 -2.50 6.46 3.21
N LEU A 78 -1.93 5.76 2.21
CA LEU A 78 -0.50 5.81 1.88
C LEU A 78 0.43 5.31 2.99
N GLY A 79 -0.08 4.66 4.04
CA GLY A 79 0.73 4.16 5.16
C GLY A 79 1.28 5.28 6.05
N ILE A 80 0.55 6.39 6.17
CA ILE A 80 0.94 7.63 6.86
C ILE A 80 -0.11 8.02 7.89
#